data_AF-A0A951H893-F1
#
_entry.id   AF-A0A951H893-F1
#
_cell.length_a   1.000
_cell.length_b   1.000
_cell.length_c   1.000
_cell.angle_alpha   90.00
_cell.angle_beta   90.00
_cell.angle_gamma   90.00
#
_symmetry.space_group_name_H-M   'P 1'
#
loop_
_entity.id
_entity.type
_entity.pdbx_description
1 polymer ?
#
loop_
_entity_poly.entity_id
_entity_poly.type
_entity_poly.pdbx_seq_one_letter_code
_entity_poly.pdbx_strand_id
1 'polypeptide(L)'
;MRIIQFFLLSVLVFLVLSMAAISFYGIWGMLGVIVVSCLLFQVGKRLAGKFLLKLFMTPFKAKGAVLKEADVRVLSIVPAPAPQQDAFVADETDPDTAGTSHLIENDAPHDWYYLDVTITPTQGPTPMMFWEPSELMLVGPEAKAAIDTANAGEIRAVEIWQNGAWQPDDPGKYAGPQRLKLHIGVNAHERHLRFRYYFEIFGHIEIPPLPSQLLEETARLY
;
A
#
# COMPACT_ATOMS: atom_id res chain seq x y z
N MET A 1 24.69 18.22 2.90
CA MET A 1 25.77 18.90 3.67
C MET A 1 25.24 19.87 4.74
N ARG A 2 24.28 20.77 4.44
CA ARG A 2 23.74 21.74 5.42
C ARG A 2 23.15 21.12 6.70
N ILE A 3 22.45 19.98 6.60
CA ILE A 3 21.86 19.29 7.76
C ILE A 3 22.93 18.84 8.77
N ILE A 4 24.05 18.29 8.28
CA ILE A 4 25.17 17.87 9.14
C ILE A 4 25.80 19.07 9.84
N GLN A 5 25.96 20.20 9.13
CA GLN A 5 26.48 21.44 9.73
C GLN A 5 25.55 21.99 10.82
N PHE A 6 24.22 21.99 10.61
CA PHE A 6 23.27 22.41 11.64
C PHE A 6 23.27 21.48 12.85
N PHE A 7 23.39 20.16 12.64
CA PHE A 7 23.48 19.20 13.73
C PHE A 7 24.75 19.42 14.56
N LEU A 8 25.92 19.55 13.91
CA LEU A 8 27.19 19.82 14.59
C LEU A 8 27.17 21.14 15.35
N LEU A 9 26.61 22.21 14.75
CA LEU A 9 26.44 23.50 15.42
C LEU A 9 25.53 23.39 16.65
N SER A 10 24.42 22.66 16.54
CA SER A 10 23.49 22.44 17.67
C SER A 10 24.16 21.69 18.82
N VAL A 11 24.91 20.63 18.51
CA VAL A 11 25.69 19.86 19.52
C VAL A 11 26.74 20.74 20.18
N LEU A 12 27.47 21.56 19.40
CA LEU A 12 28.47 22.48 19.93
C LEU A 12 27.85 23.51 20.88
N VAL A 13 26.74 24.14 20.48
CA VAL A 13 26.02 25.11 21.33
C VAL A 13 25.54 24.44 22.63
N PHE A 14 24.99 23.23 22.54
CA PHE A 14 24.54 22.48 23.71
C PHE A 14 25.68 22.17 24.69
N LEU A 15 26.85 21.78 24.18
CA LEU A 15 28.04 21.52 25.01
C LEU A 15 28.53 22.79 25.71
N VAL A 16 28.64 23.92 24.98
CA VAL A 16 29.05 25.20 25.56
C VAL A 16 28.09 25.67 26.65
N LEU A 17 26.77 25.57 26.42
CA LEU A 17 25.76 25.93 27.42
C LEU A 17 25.80 25.01 28.64
N SER A 18 26.04 23.71 28.45
CA SER A 18 26.17 22.75 29.55
C SER A 18 27.40 23.05 30.42
N MET A 19 28.54 23.36 29.81
CA MET A 19 29.75 23.76 30.54
C MET A 19 29.53 25.05 31.32
N ALA A 20 28.90 26.05 30.71
CA ALA A 20 28.54 27.29 31.40
C ALA A 20 27.61 27.01 32.59
N ALA A 21 26.57 26.20 32.42
CA ALA A 21 25.63 25.86 33.49
C ALA A 21 26.33 25.17 34.68
N ILE A 22 27.24 24.23 34.42
CA ILE A 22 28.02 23.57 35.48
C ILE A 22 28.96 24.56 36.17
N SER A 23 29.63 25.42 35.41
CA SER A 23 30.58 26.40 35.96
C SER A 23 29.91 27.44 36.87
N PHE A 24 28.70 27.90 36.53
CA PHE A 24 28.00 28.95 37.29
C PHE A 24 27.14 28.40 38.44
N TYR A 25 26.55 27.21 38.28
CA TYR A 25 25.56 26.67 39.23
C TYR A 25 26.02 25.40 39.96
N GLY A 26 27.23 24.90 39.70
CA GLY A 26 27.79 23.71 40.35
C GLY A 26 26.93 22.46 40.13
N ILE A 27 26.66 21.69 41.19
CA ILE A 27 25.90 20.44 41.13
C ILE A 27 24.45 20.62 40.65
N TRP A 28 23.82 21.75 40.97
CA TRP A 28 22.47 22.07 40.51
C TRP A 28 22.42 22.29 39.00
N GLY A 29 23.48 22.87 38.42
CA GLY A 29 23.66 22.97 36.98
C GLY A 29 23.72 21.60 36.32
N MET A 30 24.46 20.65 36.90
CA MET A 30 24.53 19.27 36.41
C MET A 30 23.16 18.57 36.43
N LEU A 31 22.42 18.67 37.53
CA LEU A 31 21.06 18.11 37.63
C LEU A 31 20.12 18.74 36.58
N GLY A 32 20.20 20.05 36.37
CA GLY A 32 19.44 20.76 35.34
C GLY A 32 19.73 20.22 33.93
N VAL A 33 21.00 20.03 33.57
CA VAL A 33 21.40 19.46 32.26
C VAL A 33 20.83 18.05 32.07
N ILE A 34 20.86 17.20 33.10
CA ILE A 34 20.31 15.84 33.03
C ILE A 34 18.80 15.90 32.77
N VAL A 35 18.06 16.71 33.53
CA VAL A 35 16.60 16.84 33.37
C VAL A 35 16.25 17.37 31.98
N VAL A 36 16.92 18.42 31.52
CA VAL A 36 16.71 18.99 30.17
C VAL A 36 17.03 17.95 29.09
N SER A 37 18.11 17.19 29.23
CA SER A 37 18.48 16.13 28.28
C SER A 37 17.43 15.02 28.23
N CYS A 38 16.92 14.59 29.39
CA CYS A 38 15.82 13.61 29.45
C CYS A 38 14.54 14.13 28.79
N LEU A 39 14.17 15.38 29.03
CA LEU A 39 13.00 16.00 28.39
C LEU A 39 13.18 16.12 26.87
N LEU A 40 14.35 16.59 26.42
CA LEU A 40 14.68 16.67 24.98
C LEU A 40 14.68 15.29 24.32
N PHE A 41 15.17 14.26 25.00
CA PHE A 41 15.12 12.89 24.49
C PHE A 41 13.68 12.37 24.37
N GLN A 42 12.82 12.60 25.37
CA GLN A 42 11.42 12.20 25.31
C GLN A 42 10.64 12.92 24.21
N VAL A 43 10.83 14.25 24.10
CA VAL A 43 10.25 15.07 23.02
C VAL A 43 10.79 14.62 21.66
N GLY A 44 12.10 14.40 21.58
CA GLY A 44 12.80 13.90 20.41
C GLY A 44 12.26 12.56 19.94
N LYS A 45 12.06 11.58 20.83
CA LYS A 45 11.48 10.27 20.50
C LYS A 45 10.06 10.41 19.93
N ARG A 46 9.22 11.26 20.54
CA ARG A 46 7.84 11.49 20.08
C ARG A 46 7.79 12.20 18.72
N LEU A 47 8.67 13.17 18.49
CA LEU A 47 8.76 13.88 17.21
C LEU A 47 9.39 13.01 16.12
N ALA A 48 10.48 12.32 16.44
CA ALA A 48 11.21 11.44 15.53
C ALA A 48 10.31 10.33 14.99
N GLY A 49 9.49 9.68 15.82
CA GLY A 49 8.54 8.66 15.34
C GLY A 49 7.58 9.20 14.27
N LYS A 50 7.01 10.39 14.48
CA LYS A 50 6.10 11.02 13.50
C LYS A 50 6.83 11.47 12.23
N PHE A 51 8.04 12.02 12.36
CA PHE A 51 8.83 12.47 11.22
C PHE A 51 9.37 11.31 10.39
N LEU A 52 9.87 10.27 11.04
CA LEU A 52 10.40 9.07 10.40
C LEU A 52 9.30 8.36 9.62
N LEU A 53 8.11 8.19 10.20
CA LEU A 53 6.96 7.62 9.50
C LEU A 53 6.58 8.48 8.27
N LYS A 54 6.53 9.81 8.41
CA LYS A 54 6.25 10.69 7.27
C LYS A 54 7.30 10.58 6.16
N LEU A 55 8.57 10.53 6.52
CA LEU A 55 9.67 10.41 5.56
C LEU A 55 9.61 9.05 4.84
N PHE A 56 9.34 7.98 5.58
CA PHE A 56 9.18 6.63 5.03
C PHE A 56 7.96 6.52 4.10
N MET A 57 6.85 7.19 4.42
CA MET A 57 5.64 7.17 3.58
C MET A 57 5.73 8.06 2.34
N THR A 58 6.69 8.98 2.27
CA THR A 58 6.85 9.91 1.13
C THR A 58 7.07 9.21 -0.21
N PRO A 59 8.03 8.25 -0.36
CA PRO A 59 8.20 7.53 -1.63
C PRO A 59 6.95 6.75 -2.05
N PHE A 60 6.25 6.11 -1.10
CA PHE A 60 5.02 5.38 -1.38
C PHE A 60 3.87 6.29 -1.81
N LYS A 61 3.75 7.47 -1.21
CA LYS A 61 2.80 8.51 -1.68
C LYS A 61 3.14 8.99 -3.09
N ALA A 62 4.42 9.18 -3.39
CA ALA A 62 4.85 9.57 -4.72
C ALA A 62 4.57 8.49 -5.77
N LYS A 63 4.76 7.20 -5.41
CA LYS A 63 4.41 6.06 -6.27
C LYS A 63 2.91 5.96 -6.47
N GLY A 64 2.10 6.05 -5.40
CA GLY A 64 0.65 6.04 -5.47
C GLY A 64 0.06 7.16 -6.34
N ALA A 65 0.64 8.36 -6.25
CA ALA A 65 0.15 9.56 -6.93
C ALA A 65 0.07 9.45 -8.47
N VAL A 66 0.77 8.49 -9.09
CA VAL A 66 0.67 8.23 -10.53
C VAL A 66 -0.74 7.82 -10.95
N LEU A 67 -1.50 7.13 -10.09
CA LEU A 67 -2.89 6.73 -10.35
C LEU A 67 -3.90 7.60 -9.60
N LYS A 68 -3.46 8.73 -9.05
CA LYS A 68 -4.39 9.69 -8.45
C LYS A 68 -5.37 10.16 -9.51
N GLU A 69 -6.67 9.95 -9.25
CA GLU A 69 -7.75 10.31 -10.17
C GLU A 69 -7.60 9.65 -11.55
N ALA A 70 -7.00 8.45 -11.63
CA ALA A 70 -6.94 7.69 -12.87
C ALA A 70 -8.35 7.35 -13.37
N ASP A 71 -8.54 7.46 -14.69
CA ASP A 71 -9.77 7.05 -15.36
C ASP A 71 -9.80 5.52 -15.48
N VAL A 72 -10.96 4.94 -15.17
CA VAL A 72 -11.17 3.49 -15.16
C VAL A 72 -12.33 3.16 -16.07
N ARG A 73 -12.03 2.49 -17.17
CA ARG A 73 -13.03 2.02 -18.13
C ARG A 73 -13.16 0.51 -18.05
N VAL A 74 -14.22 0.06 -17.38
CA VAL A 74 -14.60 -1.35 -17.36
C VAL A 74 -15.15 -1.74 -18.74
N LEU A 75 -14.58 -2.79 -19.33
CA LEU A 75 -14.97 -3.30 -20.65
C LEU A 75 -15.86 -4.54 -20.51
N SER A 76 -15.51 -5.46 -19.62
CA SER A 76 -16.37 -6.61 -19.30
C SER A 76 -16.09 -7.16 -17.90
N ILE A 77 -17.11 -7.77 -17.31
CA ILE A 77 -17.02 -8.55 -16.07
C ILE A 77 -17.77 -9.85 -16.31
N VAL A 78 -17.07 -10.98 -16.18
CA VAL A 78 -17.63 -12.30 -16.46
C VAL A 78 -17.35 -13.22 -15.27
N PRO A 79 -18.32 -14.03 -14.80
CA PRO A 79 -18.06 -15.03 -13.78
C PRO A 79 -16.90 -15.94 -14.18
N ALA A 80 -16.06 -16.28 -13.21
CA ALA A 80 -14.89 -17.12 -13.39
C ALA A 80 -14.91 -18.28 -12.37
N PRO A 81 -14.25 -19.40 -12.68
CA PRO A 81 -13.99 -20.40 -11.65
C PRO A 81 -13.06 -19.83 -10.57
N ALA A 82 -13.13 -20.41 -9.37
CA ALA A 82 -12.11 -20.18 -8.35
C ALA A 82 -10.73 -20.56 -8.90
N PRO A 83 -9.66 -19.80 -8.56
CA PRO A 83 -8.32 -20.20 -8.91
C PRO A 83 -8.04 -21.57 -8.29
N GLN A 84 -7.29 -22.40 -9.02
CA GLN A 84 -6.71 -23.58 -8.40
C GLN A 84 -5.80 -23.08 -7.29
N GLN A 85 -5.96 -23.59 -6.07
CA GLN A 85 -4.96 -23.39 -5.04
C GLN A 85 -3.72 -24.12 -5.53
N ASP A 86 -2.85 -23.41 -6.23
CA ASP A 86 -1.49 -23.86 -6.44
C ASP A 86 -0.96 -24.12 -5.04
N ALA A 87 -0.63 -25.37 -4.75
CA ALA A 87 -0.07 -25.76 -3.47
C ALA A 87 1.17 -24.90 -3.28
N PHE A 88 1.01 -23.82 -2.51
CA PHE A 88 2.08 -22.90 -2.23
C PHE A 88 3.10 -23.72 -1.45
N VAL A 89 4.12 -24.20 -2.14
CA VAL A 89 5.26 -24.82 -1.51
C VAL A 89 5.97 -23.63 -0.89
N ALA A 90 5.62 -23.33 0.37
CA ALA A 90 6.37 -22.40 1.17
C ALA A 90 7.81 -22.91 1.14
N ASP A 91 8.67 -22.20 0.44
CA ASP A 91 10.09 -22.48 0.47
C ASP A 91 10.57 -22.07 1.88
N GLU A 92 10.49 -23.01 2.82
CA GLU A 92 10.84 -22.82 4.23
C GLU A 92 12.34 -22.50 4.42
N THR A 93 13.13 -22.41 3.35
CA THR A 93 14.58 -22.24 3.41
C THR A 93 15.08 -20.80 3.38
N ASP A 94 14.21 -19.78 3.25
CA ASP A 94 14.63 -18.38 3.35
C ASP A 94 14.31 -17.75 4.72
N PRO A 95 15.27 -17.68 5.66
CA PRO A 95 15.09 -17.09 6.98
C PRO A 95 14.85 -15.57 6.96
N ASP A 96 15.05 -14.88 5.83
CA ASP A 96 14.83 -13.44 5.71
C ASP A 96 13.41 -13.08 5.23
N THR A 97 12.56 -14.06 4.87
CA THR A 97 11.15 -13.85 4.48
C THR A 97 10.18 -13.93 5.69
N ALA A 98 10.65 -13.60 6.90
CA ALA A 98 9.89 -13.74 8.15
C ALA A 98 8.88 -12.60 8.45
N GLY A 99 8.48 -11.78 7.48
CA GLY A 99 7.91 -10.45 7.78
C GLY A 99 6.46 -10.14 7.38
N THR A 100 5.91 -10.73 6.31
CA THR A 100 4.71 -10.11 5.69
C THR A 100 3.72 -11.05 5.04
N SER A 101 3.67 -12.33 5.44
CA SER A 101 2.59 -13.23 5.03
C SER A 101 1.44 -13.27 6.05
N HIS A 102 1.04 -12.09 6.57
CA HIS A 102 -0.29 -11.90 7.13
C HIS A 102 -1.27 -11.66 5.97
N LEU A 103 -1.30 -12.58 4.99
CA LEU A 103 -2.41 -12.65 4.06
C LEU A 103 -3.60 -13.15 4.88
N ILE A 104 -4.47 -12.19 5.13
CA ILE A 104 -5.74 -12.30 5.84
C ILE A 104 -6.39 -13.62 5.44
N GLU A 105 -6.44 -14.56 6.38
CA GLU A 105 -7.29 -15.75 6.34
C GLU A 105 -8.74 -15.28 6.46
N ASN A 106 -9.21 -14.52 5.47
CA ASN A 106 -10.61 -14.26 5.27
C ASN A 106 -11.13 -15.50 4.56
N ASP A 107 -11.46 -16.50 5.36
CA ASP A 107 -12.17 -17.73 4.97
C ASP A 107 -13.59 -17.45 4.43
N ALA A 108 -13.92 -16.18 4.21
CA ALA A 108 -15.17 -15.79 3.60
C ALA A 108 -15.21 -16.30 2.15
N PRO A 109 -16.32 -16.91 1.72
CA PRO A 109 -16.48 -17.33 0.34
C PRO A 109 -16.42 -16.11 -0.60
N HIS A 110 -15.63 -16.26 -1.66
CA HIS A 110 -15.48 -15.25 -2.70
C HIS A 110 -16.25 -15.67 -3.96
N ASP A 111 -16.96 -14.71 -4.55
CA ASP A 111 -17.48 -14.81 -5.91
C ASP A 111 -16.34 -14.43 -6.88
N TRP A 112 -16.05 -15.28 -7.86
CA TRP A 112 -14.90 -15.12 -8.76
C TRP A 112 -15.29 -14.54 -10.11
N TYR A 113 -14.48 -13.62 -10.64
CA TYR A 113 -14.73 -12.96 -11.93
C TYR A 113 -13.44 -12.73 -12.72
N TYR A 114 -13.58 -12.70 -14.05
CA TYR A 114 -12.64 -12.06 -14.96
C TYR A 114 -13.10 -10.64 -15.25
N LEU A 115 -12.25 -9.65 -14.94
CA LEU A 115 -12.48 -8.24 -15.16
C LEU A 115 -11.54 -7.72 -16.26
N ASP A 116 -12.09 -7.31 -17.40
CA ASP A 116 -11.37 -6.61 -18.47
C ASP A 116 -11.55 -5.10 -18.27
N VAL A 117 -10.46 -4.39 -18.01
CA VAL A 117 -10.47 -2.98 -17.62
C VAL A 117 -9.32 -2.23 -18.27
N THR A 118 -9.58 -0.99 -18.68
CA THR A 118 -8.51 -0.05 -19.06
C THR A 118 -8.35 0.99 -17.96
N ILE A 119 -7.14 1.15 -17.45
CA ILE A 119 -6.78 2.17 -16.46
C ILE A 119 -5.90 3.20 -17.16
N THR A 120 -6.32 4.47 -17.13
CA THR A 120 -5.60 5.60 -17.73
C THR A 120 -5.12 6.54 -16.63
N PRO A 121 -3.81 6.59 -16.34
CA PRO A 121 -3.24 7.57 -15.42
C PRO A 121 -3.55 9.00 -15.88
N THR A 122 -3.97 9.86 -14.96
CA THR A 122 -4.09 11.29 -15.23
C THR A 122 -2.69 11.91 -15.20
N GLN A 123 -2.39 12.85 -16.11
CA GLN A 123 -1.12 13.57 -16.07
C GLN A 123 -1.08 14.46 -14.83
N GLY A 124 -0.57 13.91 -13.74
CA GLY A 124 -0.37 14.59 -12.48
C GLY A 124 0.90 15.47 -12.47
N PRO A 125 1.07 16.32 -11.46
CA PRO A 125 2.26 17.16 -11.30
C PRO A 125 3.52 16.37 -10.89
N THR A 126 3.42 15.06 -10.69
CA THR A 126 4.52 14.23 -10.22
C THR A 126 5.40 13.74 -11.38
N PRO A 127 6.72 13.65 -11.21
CA PRO A 127 7.63 13.11 -12.23
C PRO A 127 7.50 11.59 -12.41
N MET A 128 6.81 10.89 -11.50
CA MET A 128 6.54 9.46 -11.61
C MET A 128 5.52 9.22 -12.72
N MET A 129 5.91 8.47 -13.74
CA MET A 129 5.04 8.10 -14.87
C MET A 129 4.73 6.60 -14.90
N PHE A 130 5.38 5.81 -14.04
CA PHE A 130 5.33 4.36 -14.06
C PHE A 130 4.53 3.80 -12.87
N TRP A 131 3.82 2.69 -13.10
CA TRP A 131 3.07 1.95 -12.09
C TRP A 131 3.09 0.45 -12.37
N GLU A 132 2.72 -0.35 -11.38
CA GLU A 132 2.80 -1.82 -11.38
C GLU A 132 1.39 -2.40 -11.16
N PRO A 133 0.74 -3.00 -12.17
CA PRO A 133 -0.59 -3.58 -12.07
C PRO A 133 -0.76 -4.62 -10.95
N SER A 134 0.28 -5.38 -10.64
CA SER A 134 0.32 -6.36 -9.54
C SER A 134 0.20 -5.77 -8.14
N GLU A 135 0.41 -4.46 -7.95
CA GLU A 135 0.20 -3.80 -6.65
C GLU A 135 -1.19 -3.18 -6.50
N LEU A 136 -2.09 -3.38 -7.48
CA LEU A 136 -3.48 -3.00 -7.34
C LEU A 136 -4.16 -3.84 -6.26
N MET A 137 -5.05 -3.20 -5.51
CA MET A 137 -5.91 -3.86 -4.53
C MET A 137 -7.38 -3.52 -4.79
N LEU A 138 -8.27 -4.40 -4.37
CA LEU A 138 -9.72 -4.19 -4.42
C LEU A 138 -10.26 -3.82 -3.04
N VAL A 139 -10.99 -2.72 -2.99
CA VAL A 139 -11.49 -2.16 -1.74
C VAL A 139 -12.95 -1.76 -1.88
N GLY A 140 -13.67 -1.76 -0.76
CA GLY A 140 -15.09 -1.40 -0.75
C GLY A 140 -15.32 0.07 -1.07
N PRO A 141 -16.57 0.49 -1.30
CA PRO A 141 -16.90 1.83 -1.76
C PRO A 141 -16.57 2.90 -0.71
N GLU A 142 -16.72 2.55 0.57
CA GLU A 142 -16.46 3.39 1.74
C GLU A 142 -15.00 3.36 2.22
N ALA A 143 -14.12 2.67 1.49
CA ALA A 143 -12.72 2.56 1.86
C ALA A 143 -12.04 3.93 1.88
N LYS A 144 -11.21 4.15 2.89
CA LYS A 144 -10.40 5.36 3.04
C LYS A 144 -8.95 5.03 2.68
N ALA A 145 -8.21 6.02 2.20
CA ALA A 145 -6.78 5.95 1.89
C ALA A 145 -5.85 5.72 3.12
N ALA A 146 -6.40 5.24 4.23
CA ALA A 146 -5.64 4.93 5.43
C ALA A 146 -4.93 3.57 5.29
N ILE A 147 -3.86 3.40 6.06
CA ILE A 147 -3.01 2.20 6.07
C ILE A 147 -3.80 0.94 6.48
N ASP A 148 -4.90 1.11 7.20
CA ASP A 148 -5.70 0.01 7.71
C ASP A 148 -7.07 -0.02 7.01
N THR A 149 -7.30 -1.03 6.19
CA THR A 149 -8.63 -1.31 5.66
C THR A 149 -8.79 -2.78 5.35
N ALA A 150 -9.96 -3.32 5.69
CA ALA A 150 -10.44 -4.57 5.15
C ALA A 150 -10.46 -4.52 3.61
N ASN A 151 -9.84 -5.51 2.98
CA ASN A 151 -9.97 -5.72 1.54
C ASN A 151 -11.38 -6.23 1.25
N ALA A 152 -11.99 -5.72 0.18
CA ALA A 152 -13.31 -6.15 -0.25
C ALA A 152 -13.25 -7.32 -1.26
N GLY A 153 -12.03 -7.63 -1.69
CA GLY A 153 -11.72 -8.73 -2.58
C GLY A 153 -10.21 -8.83 -2.75
N GLU A 154 -9.81 -9.74 -3.62
CA GLU A 154 -8.41 -10.00 -3.94
C GLU A 154 -8.21 -10.11 -5.45
N ILE A 155 -6.98 -9.84 -5.90
CA ILE A 155 -6.56 -9.99 -7.29
C ILE A 155 -5.56 -11.15 -7.32
N ARG A 156 -5.93 -12.24 -8.00
CA ARG A 156 -5.12 -13.47 -8.05
C ARG A 156 -4.20 -13.54 -9.26
N ALA A 157 -4.66 -13.01 -10.38
CA ALA A 157 -3.88 -12.96 -11.60
C ALA A 157 -4.09 -11.62 -12.31
N VAL A 158 -3.01 -11.13 -12.91
CA VAL A 158 -3.00 -9.92 -13.73
C VAL A 158 -2.40 -10.28 -15.09
N GLU A 159 -3.16 -10.06 -16.14
CA GLU A 159 -2.70 -10.13 -17.52
C GLU A 159 -2.79 -8.74 -18.16
N ILE A 160 -1.85 -8.40 -19.03
CA ILE A 160 -1.75 -7.11 -19.70
C ILE A 160 -1.88 -7.33 -21.21
N TRP A 161 -2.68 -6.49 -21.87
CA TRP A 161 -2.83 -6.55 -23.32
C TRP A 161 -1.63 -5.90 -24.01
N GLN A 162 -0.74 -6.72 -24.58
CA GLN A 162 0.47 -6.27 -25.28
C GLN A 162 0.69 -7.04 -26.57
N ASN A 163 1.10 -6.33 -27.62
CA ASN A 163 1.38 -6.93 -28.94
C ASN A 163 0.21 -7.75 -29.50
N GLY A 164 -1.04 -7.35 -29.20
CA GLY A 164 -2.24 -8.03 -29.68
C GLY A 164 -2.60 -9.32 -28.95
N ALA A 165 -2.01 -9.58 -27.78
CA ALA A 165 -2.32 -10.74 -26.95
C ALA A 165 -2.33 -10.38 -25.46
N TRP A 166 -3.02 -11.19 -24.65
CA TRP A 166 -2.91 -11.16 -23.20
C TRP A 166 -1.62 -11.86 -22.78
N GLN A 167 -0.84 -11.21 -21.92
CA GLN A 167 0.39 -11.75 -21.36
C GLN A 167 0.35 -11.59 -19.84
N PRO A 168 0.85 -12.56 -19.05
CA PRO A 168 1.00 -12.38 -17.61
C PRO A 168 1.80 -11.12 -17.29
N ASP A 169 1.44 -10.43 -16.20
CA ASP A 169 2.29 -9.38 -15.64
C ASP A 169 3.64 -9.98 -15.21
N ASP A 170 4.74 -9.48 -15.77
CA ASP A 170 6.12 -9.83 -15.41
C ASP A 170 6.72 -8.59 -14.73
N PRO A 171 6.93 -8.61 -13.39
CA PRO A 171 7.10 -7.48 -12.45
C PRO A 171 7.54 -6.14 -13.08
N GLY A 172 6.62 -5.56 -13.83
CA GLY A 172 6.92 -4.60 -14.86
C GLY A 172 6.47 -3.21 -14.47
N LYS A 173 7.23 -2.20 -14.88
CA LYS A 173 6.88 -0.80 -14.69
C LYS A 173 6.28 -0.24 -15.97
N TYR A 174 4.98 0.06 -15.94
CA TYR A 174 4.23 0.50 -17.10
C TYR A 174 3.92 1.99 -17.02
N ALA A 175 4.08 2.68 -18.15
CA ALA A 175 3.69 4.09 -18.27
C ALA A 175 2.37 4.23 -19.03
N GLY A 176 1.61 5.27 -18.70
CA GLY A 176 0.38 5.62 -19.42
C GLY A 176 -0.74 4.57 -19.30
N PRO A 177 -1.70 4.59 -20.24
CA PRO A 177 -2.86 3.70 -20.22
C PRO A 177 -2.47 2.23 -20.34
N GLN A 178 -3.03 1.39 -19.48
CA GLN A 178 -2.89 -0.07 -19.56
C GLN A 178 -4.26 -0.74 -19.62
N ARG A 179 -4.41 -1.70 -20.53
CA ARG A 179 -5.56 -2.60 -20.56
C ARG A 179 -5.19 -3.90 -19.88
N LEU A 180 -5.94 -4.24 -18.85
CA LEU A 180 -5.69 -5.33 -17.93
C LEU A 180 -6.85 -6.33 -18.01
N LYS A 181 -6.51 -7.60 -17.81
CA LYS A 181 -7.47 -8.67 -17.50
C LYS A 181 -7.11 -9.22 -16.14
N LEU A 182 -8.02 -9.07 -15.19
CA LEU A 182 -7.82 -9.39 -13.79
C LEU A 182 -8.68 -10.59 -13.42
N HIS A 183 -8.09 -11.58 -12.74
CA HIS A 183 -8.86 -12.63 -12.05
C HIS A 183 -9.06 -12.21 -10.61
N ILE A 184 -10.29 -11.86 -10.28
CA ILE A 184 -10.63 -11.24 -8.99
C ILE A 184 -11.57 -12.13 -8.19
N GLY A 185 -11.30 -12.22 -6.89
CA GLY A 185 -12.23 -12.78 -5.91
C GLY A 185 -12.90 -11.63 -5.17
N VAL A 186 -14.22 -11.63 -5.07
CA VAL A 186 -14.99 -10.56 -4.42
C VAL A 186 -15.82 -11.13 -3.28
N ASN A 187 -15.85 -10.46 -2.13
CA ASN A 187 -16.72 -10.88 -1.03
C ASN A 187 -18.19 -10.96 -1.50
N ALA A 188 -18.91 -12.03 -1.16
CA ALA A 188 -20.26 -12.31 -1.68
C ALA A 188 -21.30 -11.18 -1.46
N HIS A 189 -21.09 -10.32 -0.47
CA HIS A 189 -21.99 -9.19 -0.17
C HIS A 189 -21.54 -7.86 -0.78
N GLU A 190 -20.32 -7.78 -1.34
CA GLU A 190 -19.83 -6.56 -1.95
C GLU A 190 -20.21 -6.54 -3.44
N ARG A 191 -20.79 -5.41 -3.87
CA ARG A 191 -21.19 -5.19 -5.27
C ARG A 191 -20.58 -3.94 -5.87
N HIS A 192 -20.05 -3.05 -5.03
CA HIS A 192 -19.37 -1.85 -5.48
C HIS A 192 -17.93 -1.90 -5.02
N LEU A 193 -17.00 -1.89 -5.97
CA LEU A 193 -15.58 -1.90 -5.66
C LEU A 193 -14.90 -0.65 -6.20
N ARG A 194 -13.73 -0.39 -5.65
CA ARG A 194 -12.79 0.62 -6.13
C ARG A 194 -11.40 0.00 -6.18
N PHE A 195 -10.55 0.55 -7.05
CA PHE A 195 -9.15 0.21 -7.02
C PHE A 195 -8.44 1.02 -5.95
N ARG A 196 -7.45 0.39 -5.32
CA ARG A 196 -6.44 1.09 -4.53
C ARG A 196 -5.07 0.81 -5.11
N TYR A 197 -4.27 1.87 -5.19
CA TYR A 197 -2.85 1.80 -5.49
C TYR A 197 -2.11 2.65 -4.45
N TYR A 198 -1.45 1.98 -3.50
CA TYR A 198 -0.90 2.62 -2.30
C TYR A 198 -1.93 3.45 -1.53
N PHE A 199 -1.82 4.78 -1.59
CA PHE A 199 -2.67 5.74 -0.87
C PHE A 199 -3.76 6.34 -1.76
N GLU A 200 -3.83 5.96 -3.02
CA GLU A 200 -4.83 6.49 -3.95
C GLU A 200 -5.94 5.46 -4.13
N ILE A 201 -7.19 5.91 -4.00
CA ILE A 201 -8.39 5.12 -4.28
C ILE A 201 -9.12 5.77 -5.44
N PHE A 202 -9.37 5.01 -6.50
CA PHE A 202 -9.89 5.52 -7.76
C PHE A 202 -10.75 4.46 -8.46
N GLY A 203 -11.47 4.90 -9.50
CA GLY A 203 -12.43 4.07 -10.22
C GLY A 203 -13.68 3.71 -9.42
N HIS A 204 -14.64 3.16 -10.14
CA HIS A 204 -15.84 2.52 -9.62
C HIS A 204 -16.10 1.27 -10.46
N ILE A 205 -16.32 0.15 -9.80
CA ILE A 205 -16.58 -1.14 -10.44
C ILE A 205 -17.88 -1.66 -9.84
N GLU A 206 -18.86 -1.95 -10.69
CA GLU A 206 -20.11 -2.57 -10.28
C GLU A 206 -20.07 -4.05 -10.65
N ILE A 207 -20.11 -4.92 -9.65
CA ILE A 207 -20.03 -6.37 -9.82
C ILE A 207 -21.44 -6.90 -10.11
N PRO A 208 -21.64 -7.58 -11.26
CA PRO A 208 -22.93 -8.17 -11.58
C PRO A 208 -23.24 -9.32 -10.60
N PRO A 209 -24.53 -9.60 -10.31
CA PRO A 209 -24.89 -10.76 -9.51
C PRO A 209 -24.50 -12.04 -10.23
N LEU A 210 -24.07 -13.06 -9.48
CA LEU A 210 -23.86 -14.40 -10.03
C LEU A 210 -25.18 -14.95 -10.60
N PRO A 211 -25.15 -15.56 -11.80
CA PRO A 211 -26.27 -16.34 -12.30
C PRO A 211 -26.68 -17.42 -11.30
N SER A 212 -28.00 -17.60 -11.09
CA SER A 212 -28.54 -18.56 -10.13
C SER A 212 -28.04 -20.00 -10.33
N GLN A 213 -27.73 -20.37 -11.58
CA GLN A 213 -27.20 -21.70 -11.92
C GLN A 213 -25.82 -21.95 -11.31
N LEU A 214 -24.95 -20.93 -11.25
CA LEU A 214 -23.62 -21.06 -10.65
C LEU A 214 -23.71 -21.12 -9.12
N LEU A 215 -24.70 -20.46 -8.52
CA LEU A 215 -24.94 -20.56 -7.08
C LEU A 215 -25.28 -22.00 -6.66
N GLU A 216 -26.07 -22.71 -7.46
CA GLU A 216 -26.41 -24.11 -7.20
C GLU A 216 -25.21 -25.05 -7.32
N GLU A 217 -24.32 -24.83 -8.30
CA GLU A 217 -23.08 -25.62 -8.44
C GLU A 217 -22.13 -25.38 -7.27
N THR A 218 -21.97 -24.11 -6.88
CA THR A 218 -21.10 -23.74 -5.75
C THR A 218 -21.62 -24.34 -4.45
N ALA A 219 -22.93 -24.31 -4.22
CA ALA A 219 -23.56 -24.91 -3.03
C ALA A 219 -23.49 -26.44 -2.96
N ARG A 220 -23.16 -27.14 -4.07
CA ARG A 220 -22.98 -28.60 -4.07
C ARG A 220 -21.55 -29.04 -3.74
N LEU A 221 -20.58 -28.13 -3.87
CA LEU A 221 -19.17 -28.42 -3.63
C LEU A 221 -18.77 -28.20 -2.16
N TYR A 222 -19.65 -27.60 -1.36
CA TYR A 222 -19.54 -27.40 0.08
C TYR A 222 -20.61 -28.19 0.82
#